data_AF-A0A523J6E9-F1
#
_entry.id   AF-A0A523J6E9-F1
#
_cell.length_a   1.000
_cell.length_b   1.000
_cell.length_c   1.000
_cell.angle_alpha   90.00
_cell.angle_beta   90.00
_cell.angle_gamma   90.00
#
_symmetry.space_group_name_H-M   'P 1'
#
loop_
_entity.id
_entity.type
_entity.pdbx_description
1 polymer ?
#
loop_
_entity_poly.entity_id
_entity_poly.type
_entity_poly.pdbx_seq_one_letter_code
_entity_poly.pdbx_strand_id
1 'polypeptide(L)'
;MKLLIVLLLLASCGKPPADPDPSYPGLITYNVPTEYYNKYKSQLDWISSDIVSLTGKYLIRFVPNDSDPKYETTYNALTEYYSTNEAWIYFKEEKDQFTNVSDGAAGVAYVGSPSNPMGVIVMNFSISMSWTGHNFRQVLNHEILHNLGFRHTFEDDYSIMNYDYIYKVSGVTDLDTERLAEDFPFSMEVVTIKDLEKIGAARENIDSDKYAIFLGGNYGLSESRAQTIAKYLLSYRKLASMRDLTAREKDLLTHGILGFGFEKGMAALENYLQGDQNALDDLILEAADKNEISPEHIQELFGEIFLK
;
A
#
# COMPACT_ATOMS: atom_id res chain seq x y z
N MET A 1 6.33 22.08 -9.34
CA MET A 1 7.18 20.94 -9.77
C MET A 1 7.93 20.21 -8.62
N LYS A 2 8.36 20.89 -7.54
CA LYS A 2 9.05 20.21 -6.41
C LYS A 2 8.15 19.32 -5.53
N LEU A 3 6.86 19.66 -5.37
CA LEU A 3 5.89 18.83 -4.66
C LEU A 3 5.61 17.50 -5.38
N LEU A 4 5.61 17.52 -6.73
CA LEU A 4 5.38 16.34 -7.59
C LEU A 4 6.42 15.22 -7.37
N ILE A 5 7.65 15.59 -6.99
CA ILE A 5 8.76 14.65 -6.73
C ILE A 5 8.70 14.07 -5.31
N VAL A 6 8.23 14.84 -4.32
CA VAL A 6 7.98 14.34 -2.95
C VAL A 6 6.73 13.45 -2.91
N LEU A 7 5.73 13.72 -3.75
CA LEU A 7 4.51 12.92 -3.94
C LEU A 7 4.76 11.55 -4.59
N LEU A 8 5.83 11.39 -5.38
CA LEU A 8 6.24 10.09 -5.93
C LEU A 8 6.85 9.18 -4.84
N LEU A 9 7.38 9.75 -3.75
CA LEU A 9 8.06 9.01 -2.68
C LEU A 9 7.11 8.55 -1.55
N LEU A 10 5.93 9.16 -1.40
CA LEU A 10 4.96 8.82 -0.35
C LEU A 10 3.85 7.86 -0.81
N ALA A 11 4.00 7.31 -2.01
CA ALA A 11 3.01 6.48 -2.67
C ALA A 11 3.00 5.02 -2.20
N SER A 12 2.87 4.68 -0.90
CA SER A 12 2.78 3.25 -0.53
C SER A 12 1.91 2.86 0.67
N CYS A 13 0.74 3.43 0.92
CA CYS A 13 -0.21 2.81 1.84
C CYS A 13 -1.63 2.89 1.27
N GLY A 14 -2.09 1.77 0.73
CA GLY A 14 -3.44 1.59 0.25
C GLY A 14 -4.32 0.85 1.24
N LYS A 15 -5.64 1.07 1.18
CA LYS A 15 -6.59 0.15 1.81
C LYS A 15 -6.39 -1.25 1.23
N PRO A 16 -6.35 -2.30 2.07
CA PRO A 16 -6.20 -3.66 1.58
C PRO A 16 -7.32 -4.00 0.59
N PRO A 17 -7.02 -4.77 -0.47
CA PRO A 17 -8.06 -5.32 -1.33
C PRO A 17 -9.05 -6.13 -0.49
N ALA A 18 -10.31 -6.20 -0.94
CA ALA A 18 -11.30 -7.06 -0.30
C ALA A 18 -10.76 -8.49 -0.19
N ASP A 19 -11.03 -9.15 0.95
CA ASP A 19 -10.63 -10.54 1.20
C ASP A 19 -11.02 -11.43 0.00
N PRO A 20 -10.08 -12.18 -0.60
CA PRO A 20 -10.40 -13.06 -1.71
C PRO A 20 -11.32 -14.20 -1.29
N ASP A 21 -12.13 -14.66 -2.25
CA ASP A 21 -12.90 -15.89 -2.10
C ASP A 21 -11.93 -17.07 -1.81
N PRO A 22 -12.13 -17.85 -0.72
CA PRO A 22 -11.29 -19.00 -0.43
C PRO A 22 -11.18 -20.04 -1.55
N SER A 23 -12.14 -20.05 -2.48
CA SER A 23 -12.16 -20.95 -3.65
C SER A 23 -11.35 -20.44 -4.85
N TYR A 24 -10.69 -19.28 -4.74
CA TYR A 24 -9.91 -18.71 -5.84
C TYR A 24 -8.77 -19.66 -6.26
N PRO A 25 -8.68 -20.07 -7.54
CA PRO A 25 -7.67 -21.04 -7.98
C PRO A 25 -6.24 -20.54 -7.73
N GLY A 26 -5.44 -21.36 -7.06
CA GLY A 26 -4.05 -21.04 -6.72
C GLY A 26 -3.87 -20.12 -5.51
N LEU A 27 -4.95 -19.75 -4.80
CA LEU A 27 -4.87 -18.99 -3.56
C LEU A 27 -4.30 -19.86 -2.43
N ILE A 28 -3.22 -19.40 -1.81
CA ILE A 28 -2.68 -19.99 -0.58
C ILE A 28 -3.25 -19.23 0.61
N THR A 29 -3.91 -19.95 1.52
CA THR A 29 -4.38 -19.37 2.79
C THR A 29 -3.40 -19.74 3.89
N TYR A 30 -2.59 -18.78 4.31
CA TYR A 30 -1.67 -18.92 5.44
C TYR A 30 -2.41 -18.68 6.76
N ASN A 31 -2.41 -19.70 7.62
CA ASN A 31 -2.74 -19.54 9.02
C ASN A 31 -1.63 -18.77 9.72
N VAL A 32 -2.02 -17.76 10.50
CA VAL A 32 -1.11 -16.93 11.29
C VAL A 32 -1.63 -16.95 12.73
N PRO A 33 -0.80 -17.25 13.75
CA PRO A 33 -1.27 -17.23 15.12
C PRO A 33 -1.89 -15.86 15.45
N THR A 34 -3.05 -15.84 16.10
CA THR A 34 -3.89 -14.64 16.28
C THR A 34 -3.13 -13.46 16.87
N GLU A 35 -2.21 -13.70 17.82
CA GLU A 35 -1.34 -12.67 18.38
C GLU A 35 -0.52 -11.95 17.30
N TYR A 36 0.18 -12.73 16.47
CA TYR A 36 1.02 -12.23 15.39
C TYR A 36 0.21 -11.60 14.26
N TYR A 37 -0.94 -12.19 13.93
CA TYR A 37 -1.86 -11.64 12.93
C TYR A 37 -2.31 -10.24 13.34
N ASN A 38 -2.77 -10.06 14.57
CA ASN A 38 -3.23 -8.77 15.07
C ASN A 38 -2.08 -7.76 15.16
N LYS A 39 -0.92 -8.19 15.64
CA LYS A 39 0.28 -7.35 15.77
C LYS A 39 0.78 -6.84 14.42
N TYR A 40 0.74 -7.67 13.38
CA TYR A 40 1.28 -7.37 12.05
C TYR A 40 0.21 -7.23 10.96
N LYS A 41 -1.05 -6.99 11.34
CA LYS A 41 -2.19 -6.96 10.40
C LYS A 41 -1.95 -6.03 9.23
N SER A 42 -1.48 -4.82 9.49
CA SER A 42 -1.24 -3.82 8.45
C SER A 42 -0.12 -4.24 7.49
N GLN A 43 0.90 -4.97 7.95
CA GLN A 43 1.96 -5.49 7.08
C GLN A 43 1.45 -6.67 6.24
N LEU A 44 0.69 -7.59 6.82
CA LEU A 44 0.07 -8.72 6.12
C LEU A 44 -0.88 -8.25 5.02
N ASP A 45 -1.68 -7.23 5.31
CA ASP A 45 -2.56 -6.55 4.37
C ASP A 45 -1.79 -5.93 3.21
N TRP A 46 -0.67 -5.28 3.53
CA TRP A 46 0.19 -4.65 2.54
C TRP A 46 0.83 -5.67 1.61
N ILE A 47 1.34 -6.77 2.15
CA ILE A 47 1.90 -7.89 1.38
C ILE A 47 0.88 -8.48 0.40
N SER A 48 -0.35 -8.73 0.89
CA SER A 48 -1.43 -9.23 0.05
C SER A 48 -1.77 -8.25 -1.07
N SER A 49 -1.83 -6.96 -0.75
CA SER A 49 -2.07 -5.89 -1.73
C SER A 49 -0.96 -5.80 -2.78
N ASP A 50 0.30 -5.91 -2.36
CA ASP A 50 1.46 -5.85 -3.26
C ASP A 50 1.36 -6.95 -4.31
N ILE A 51 1.19 -8.20 -3.88
CA ILE A 51 1.11 -9.34 -4.80
C ILE A 51 -0.07 -9.20 -5.76
N VAL A 52 -1.24 -8.78 -5.27
CA VAL A 52 -2.42 -8.53 -6.13
C VAL A 52 -2.15 -7.40 -7.12
N SER A 53 -1.51 -6.32 -6.69
CA SER A 53 -1.23 -5.17 -7.56
C SER A 53 -0.28 -5.51 -8.71
N LEU A 54 0.64 -6.45 -8.49
CA LEU A 54 1.65 -6.86 -9.46
C LEU A 54 1.13 -7.93 -10.42
N THR A 55 0.37 -8.89 -9.91
CA THR A 55 -0.07 -10.07 -10.68
C THR A 55 -1.50 -9.95 -11.20
N GLY A 56 -2.30 -9.04 -10.63
CA GLY A 56 -3.75 -9.01 -10.80
C GLY A 56 -4.48 -10.20 -10.17
N LYS A 57 -3.77 -11.08 -9.45
CA LYS A 57 -4.31 -12.33 -8.89
C LYS A 57 -4.19 -12.32 -7.38
N TYR A 58 -5.18 -12.93 -6.74
CA TYR A 58 -5.14 -13.22 -5.32
C TYR A 58 -4.38 -14.54 -5.13
N LEU A 59 -3.05 -14.47 -5.00
CA LEU A 59 -2.21 -15.65 -4.81
C LEU A 59 -2.08 -16.04 -3.34
N ILE A 60 -2.26 -15.09 -2.43
CA ILE A 60 -2.11 -15.30 -0.99
C ILE A 60 -3.24 -14.67 -0.19
N ARG A 61 -3.49 -15.23 0.98
CA ARG A 61 -4.36 -14.69 2.03
C ARG A 61 -3.79 -15.08 3.39
N PHE A 62 -3.94 -14.19 4.36
CA PHE A 62 -3.63 -14.46 5.77
C PHE A 62 -4.92 -14.57 6.56
N VAL A 63 -5.00 -15.57 7.44
CA VAL A 63 -6.14 -15.74 8.37
C VAL A 63 -5.63 -15.93 9.79
N PRO A 64 -6.27 -15.31 10.80
CA PRO A 64 -5.91 -15.55 12.19
C PRO A 64 -6.31 -16.99 12.57
N ASN A 65 -5.46 -17.63 13.36
CA ASN A 65 -5.71 -18.94 13.95
C ASN A 65 -5.26 -18.91 15.42
N ASP A 66 -6.05 -19.44 16.34
CA ASP A 66 -5.71 -19.41 17.77
C ASP A 66 -4.59 -20.38 18.14
N SER A 67 -4.21 -21.29 17.23
CA SER A 67 -3.08 -22.19 17.43
C SER A 67 -1.76 -21.52 17.06
N ASP A 68 -0.71 -21.81 17.84
CA ASP A 68 0.68 -21.44 17.54
C ASP A 68 1.57 -22.69 17.54
N PRO A 69 1.46 -23.55 16.51
CA PRO A 69 2.25 -24.77 16.41
C PRO A 69 3.75 -24.47 16.39
N LYS A 70 4.48 -25.07 17.34
CA LYS A 70 5.95 -25.02 17.41
C LYS A 70 6.53 -26.40 17.10
N TYR A 71 7.64 -26.42 16.38
CA TYR A 71 8.31 -27.65 15.99
C TYR A 71 9.81 -27.60 16.28
N GLU A 72 10.42 -28.78 16.41
CA GLU A 72 11.87 -28.91 16.57
C GLU A 72 12.62 -28.55 15.28
N THR A 73 12.07 -28.87 14.10
CA THR A 73 12.69 -28.56 12.79
C THR A 73 11.64 -28.08 11.79
N THR A 74 12.08 -27.40 10.73
CA THR A 74 11.20 -27.06 9.60
C THR A 74 10.68 -28.31 8.89
N TYR A 75 11.34 -29.47 9.03
CA TYR A 75 10.87 -30.73 8.43
C TYR A 75 9.59 -31.26 9.09
N ASN A 76 9.45 -31.07 10.40
CA ASN A 76 8.21 -31.42 11.09
C ASN A 76 7.05 -30.55 10.60
N ALA A 77 7.27 -29.24 10.42
CA ALA A 77 6.27 -28.33 9.84
C ALA A 77 5.90 -28.74 8.40
N LEU A 78 6.89 -29.13 7.59
CA LEU A 78 6.63 -29.67 6.24
C LEU A 78 5.80 -30.96 6.27
N THR A 79 6.10 -31.85 7.21
CA THR A 79 5.34 -33.10 7.38
C THR A 79 3.89 -32.83 7.74
N GLU A 80 3.65 -31.84 8.62
CA GLU A 80 2.30 -31.38 8.94
C GLU A 80 1.61 -30.78 7.71
N TYR A 81 2.28 -29.90 6.96
CA TYR A 81 1.73 -29.34 5.73
C TYR A 81 1.30 -30.43 4.73
N TYR A 82 2.09 -31.50 4.55
CA TYR A 82 1.69 -32.60 3.68
C TYR A 82 0.52 -33.45 4.23
N SER A 83 0.31 -33.47 5.55
CA SER A 83 -0.76 -34.25 6.17
C SER A 83 -2.09 -33.49 6.19
N THR A 84 -2.05 -32.18 6.43
CA THR A 84 -3.23 -31.32 6.59
C THR A 84 -3.56 -30.50 5.36
N ASN A 85 -2.57 -30.26 4.49
CA ASN A 85 -2.61 -29.28 3.40
C ASN A 85 -2.91 -27.85 3.89
N GLU A 86 -2.58 -27.55 5.14
CA GLU A 86 -2.73 -26.21 5.73
C GLU A 86 -1.43 -25.43 5.63
N ALA A 87 -1.46 -24.27 4.97
CA ALA A 87 -0.32 -23.36 4.96
C ALA A 87 -0.25 -22.56 6.26
N TRP A 88 0.97 -22.28 6.72
CA TRP A 88 1.26 -21.65 8.00
C TRP A 88 2.45 -20.69 7.91
N ILE A 89 2.32 -19.56 8.62
CA ILE A 89 3.47 -18.73 9.02
C ILE A 89 3.79 -19.06 10.47
N TYR A 90 4.95 -19.67 10.68
CA TYR A 90 5.49 -20.00 11.99
C TYR A 90 6.44 -18.91 12.48
N PHE A 91 6.54 -18.77 13.80
CA PHE A 91 7.39 -17.78 14.46
C PHE A 91 8.36 -18.53 15.40
N LYS A 92 9.66 -18.53 15.04
CA LYS A 92 10.74 -19.07 15.88
C LYS A 92 11.18 -18.00 16.87
N GLU A 93 10.76 -18.13 18.12
CA GLU A 93 11.08 -17.18 19.20
C GLU A 93 12.28 -17.64 20.01
N GLU A 94 12.40 -18.96 20.18
CA GLU A 94 13.43 -19.60 21.00
C GLU A 94 14.39 -20.43 20.16
N LYS A 95 15.59 -20.68 20.70
CA LYS A 95 16.67 -21.38 19.97
C LYS A 95 16.39 -22.88 19.76
N ASP A 96 15.58 -23.48 20.60
CA ASP A 96 15.18 -24.90 20.52
C ASP A 96 14.01 -25.13 19.54
N GLN A 97 13.41 -24.07 19.01
CA GLN A 97 12.42 -24.12 17.95
C GLN A 97 13.10 -24.05 16.58
N PHE A 98 12.65 -24.88 15.64
CA PHE A 98 13.17 -24.94 14.27
C PHE A 98 14.71 -24.88 14.23
N THR A 99 15.35 -25.84 14.90
CA THR A 99 16.79 -25.93 15.17
C THR A 99 17.65 -25.97 13.89
N ASN A 100 17.06 -26.37 12.76
CA ASN A 100 17.72 -26.35 11.45
C ASN A 100 17.63 -24.99 10.72
N VAL A 101 16.94 -24.00 11.28
CA VAL A 101 16.99 -22.60 10.85
C VAL A 101 18.18 -21.93 11.53
N SER A 102 19.18 -21.54 10.73
CA SER A 102 20.41 -20.93 11.25
C SER A 102 20.16 -19.61 11.99
N ASP A 103 20.97 -19.32 13.01
CA ASP A 103 20.92 -18.06 13.77
C ASP A 103 21.18 -16.79 12.91
N GLY A 104 21.67 -16.96 11.68
CA GLY A 104 21.88 -15.87 10.72
C GLY A 104 20.73 -15.66 9.73
N ALA A 105 19.74 -16.57 9.68
CA ALA A 105 18.63 -16.47 8.75
C ALA A 105 17.46 -15.73 9.39
N ALA A 106 16.92 -14.70 8.74
CA ALA A 106 15.74 -13.95 9.21
C ALA A 106 14.42 -14.68 8.91
N GLY A 107 14.37 -15.43 7.80
CA GLY A 107 13.25 -16.26 7.41
C GLY A 107 13.76 -17.51 6.69
N VAL A 108 12.91 -18.53 6.63
CA VAL A 108 13.09 -19.71 5.78
C VAL A 108 11.73 -20.18 5.27
N ALA A 109 11.66 -20.40 3.97
CA ALA A 109 10.54 -21.03 3.28
C ALA A 109 10.95 -22.35 2.63
N TYR A 110 9.98 -23.26 2.51
CA TYR A 110 10.11 -24.33 1.51
C TYR A 110 9.79 -23.78 0.13
N VAL A 111 10.70 -24.01 -0.82
CA VAL A 111 10.51 -23.56 -2.20
C VAL A 111 9.45 -24.41 -2.88
N GLY A 112 8.41 -23.75 -3.39
CA GLY A 112 7.36 -24.40 -4.16
C GLY A 112 7.53 -24.25 -5.66
N SER A 113 6.41 -24.18 -6.35
CA SER A 113 6.34 -23.88 -7.79
C SER A 113 5.05 -23.10 -8.06
N PRO A 114 4.96 -22.38 -9.20
CA PRO A 114 3.73 -21.66 -9.55
C PRO A 114 2.48 -22.55 -9.60
N SER A 115 2.63 -23.82 -9.99
CA SER A 115 1.56 -24.80 -10.07
C SER A 115 1.29 -25.59 -8.79
N ASN A 116 2.25 -25.58 -7.86
CA ASN A 116 2.19 -26.29 -6.59
C ASN A 116 2.99 -25.51 -5.56
N PRO A 117 2.45 -24.39 -5.07
CA PRO A 117 3.17 -23.58 -4.11
C PRO A 117 3.21 -24.29 -2.76
N MET A 118 4.27 -24.05 -2.00
CA MET A 118 4.39 -24.59 -0.66
C MET A 118 3.68 -23.67 0.34
N GLY A 119 3.37 -24.22 1.52
CA GLY A 119 2.65 -23.50 2.56
C GLY A 119 3.44 -23.31 3.86
N VAL A 120 4.78 -23.37 3.84
CA VAL A 120 5.57 -23.42 5.08
C VAL A 120 6.58 -22.30 5.10
N ILE A 121 6.35 -21.32 5.98
CA ILE A 121 7.23 -20.17 6.23
C ILE A 121 7.59 -20.12 7.70
N VAL A 122 8.87 -20.01 8.04
CA VAL A 122 9.34 -19.79 9.41
C VAL A 122 10.03 -18.43 9.50
N MET A 123 9.47 -17.53 10.30
CA MET A 123 10.04 -16.23 10.64
C MET A 123 10.92 -16.36 11.88
N ASN A 124 12.22 -16.03 11.78
CA ASN A 124 13.19 -16.26 12.86
C ASN A 124 13.27 -15.09 13.84
N PHE A 125 12.31 -14.99 14.74
CA PHE A 125 12.23 -13.94 15.75
C PHE A 125 13.31 -14.02 16.84
N SER A 126 14.04 -15.13 16.94
CA SER A 126 15.14 -15.30 17.89
C SER A 126 16.41 -14.51 17.56
N ILE A 127 16.52 -13.98 16.32
CA ILE A 127 17.65 -13.11 15.93
C ILE A 127 17.46 -11.69 16.48
N SER A 128 18.56 -10.99 16.72
CA SER A 128 18.54 -9.59 17.15
C SER A 128 18.25 -8.64 15.95
N MET A 129 17.01 -8.65 15.49
CA MET A 129 16.50 -7.74 14.45
C MET A 129 15.30 -6.96 14.97
N SER A 130 15.19 -5.70 14.54
CA SER A 130 13.96 -4.92 14.77
C SER A 130 12.86 -5.45 13.86
N TRP A 131 11.95 -6.25 14.40
CA TRP A 131 10.73 -6.72 13.71
C TRP A 131 9.68 -5.62 13.61
N THR A 132 10.08 -4.49 13.04
CA THR A 132 9.20 -3.36 12.71
C THR A 132 8.61 -3.53 11.33
N GLY A 133 7.60 -2.69 11.01
CA GLY A 133 6.75 -2.86 9.84
C GLY A 133 7.50 -3.06 8.51
N HIS A 134 8.67 -2.44 8.32
CA HIS A 134 9.47 -2.62 7.11
C HIS A 134 10.19 -3.98 7.06
N ASN A 135 10.95 -4.33 8.09
CA ASN A 135 11.77 -5.55 8.10
C ASN A 135 10.90 -6.81 8.10
N PHE A 136 9.83 -6.82 8.89
CA PHE A 136 8.87 -7.95 8.90
C PHE A 136 8.31 -8.20 7.50
N ARG A 137 7.87 -7.11 6.86
CA ARG A 137 7.23 -7.15 5.55
C ARG A 137 8.19 -7.59 4.45
N GLN A 138 9.43 -7.09 4.50
CA GLN A 138 10.45 -7.49 3.57
C GLN A 138 10.65 -9.00 3.68
N VAL A 139 11.09 -9.49 4.85
CA VAL A 139 11.37 -10.92 5.12
C VAL A 139 10.22 -11.79 4.64
N LEU A 140 9.00 -11.48 5.08
CA LEU A 140 7.84 -12.29 4.75
C LEU A 140 7.55 -12.30 3.23
N ASN A 141 7.66 -11.16 2.53
CA ASN A 141 7.45 -11.13 1.08
C ASN A 141 8.42 -12.06 0.34
N HIS A 142 9.70 -12.08 0.69
CA HIS A 142 10.66 -12.99 0.05
C HIS A 142 10.35 -14.46 0.34
N GLU A 143 10.02 -14.79 1.58
CA GLU A 143 9.67 -16.17 1.93
C GLU A 143 8.39 -16.62 1.19
N ILE A 144 7.45 -15.71 0.97
CA ILE A 144 6.27 -15.98 0.13
C ILE A 144 6.68 -16.24 -1.32
N LEU A 145 7.57 -15.42 -1.89
CA LEU A 145 8.05 -15.64 -3.25
C LEU A 145 8.79 -16.99 -3.38
N HIS A 146 9.54 -17.43 -2.38
CA HIS A 146 10.05 -18.80 -2.34
C HIS A 146 8.95 -19.85 -2.38
N ASN A 147 7.88 -19.70 -1.60
CA ASN A 147 6.73 -20.62 -1.63
C ASN A 147 6.05 -20.62 -3.01
N LEU A 148 6.03 -19.48 -3.73
CA LEU A 148 5.54 -19.36 -5.11
C LEU A 148 6.52 -19.93 -6.16
N GLY A 149 7.72 -20.34 -5.76
CA GLY A 149 8.70 -21.02 -6.60
C GLY A 149 9.88 -20.17 -7.08
N PHE A 150 9.96 -18.91 -6.65
CA PHE A 150 11.08 -18.05 -7.01
C PHE A 150 12.34 -18.48 -6.27
N ARG A 151 13.44 -18.60 -7.00
CA ARG A 151 14.78 -18.82 -6.43
C ARG A 151 15.48 -17.50 -6.16
N HIS A 152 16.49 -17.57 -5.30
CA HIS A 152 17.40 -16.45 -5.05
C HIS A 152 17.99 -15.90 -6.35
N THR A 153 18.10 -14.58 -6.41
CA THR A 153 19.01 -13.87 -7.30
C THR A 153 20.33 -13.60 -6.57
N PHE A 154 21.35 -13.20 -7.31
CA PHE A 154 22.70 -13.03 -6.78
C PHE A 154 23.29 -11.69 -7.25
N GLU A 155 24.49 -11.38 -6.77
CA GLU A 155 25.26 -10.21 -7.21
C GLU A 155 24.55 -8.87 -6.89
N ASP A 156 24.57 -7.94 -7.85
CA ASP A 156 24.03 -6.60 -7.73
C ASP A 156 22.57 -6.49 -8.20
N ASP A 157 21.88 -7.62 -8.34
CA ASP A 157 20.46 -7.63 -8.67
C ASP A 157 19.64 -6.86 -7.62
N TYR A 158 18.97 -5.83 -8.10
CA TYR A 158 18.02 -5.04 -7.32
C TYR A 158 16.69 -5.80 -7.28
N SER A 159 16.61 -6.81 -6.39
CA SER A 159 15.46 -7.70 -6.23
C SER A 159 15.24 -8.08 -4.77
N ILE A 160 13.98 -8.27 -4.38
CA ILE A 160 13.65 -8.78 -3.05
C ILE A 160 14.14 -10.22 -2.87
N MET A 161 14.36 -10.95 -3.96
CA MET A 161 14.92 -12.30 -3.97
C MET A 161 16.44 -12.35 -3.90
N ASN A 162 17.13 -11.21 -3.76
CA ASN A 162 18.58 -11.22 -3.57
C ASN A 162 18.91 -11.87 -2.21
N TYR A 163 19.85 -12.81 -2.21
CA TYR A 163 20.27 -13.55 -1.01
C TYR A 163 20.80 -12.65 0.12
N ASP A 164 21.51 -11.56 -0.22
CA ASP A 164 22.02 -10.58 0.75
C ASP A 164 20.94 -9.57 1.14
N TYR A 165 19.97 -10.13 1.85
CA TYR A 165 18.65 -9.62 2.15
C TYR A 165 18.55 -8.15 2.62
N ILE A 166 19.51 -7.66 3.38
CA ILE A 166 19.22 -6.62 4.39
C ILE A 166 19.35 -5.18 3.86
N TYR A 167 19.88 -4.90 2.66
CA TYR A 167 20.28 -3.50 2.37
C TYR A 167 20.01 -2.91 0.98
N LYS A 168 19.45 -3.66 0.02
CA LYS A 168 19.33 -3.11 -1.35
C LYS A 168 17.94 -2.62 -1.73
N VAL A 169 16.83 -3.20 -1.24
CA VAL A 169 15.49 -2.91 -1.80
C VAL A 169 14.40 -2.75 -0.74
N SER A 170 13.40 -1.91 -1.04
CA SER A 170 12.19 -1.77 -0.22
C SER A 170 10.98 -2.30 -0.97
N GLY A 171 10.57 -3.53 -0.67
CA GLY A 171 9.45 -4.20 -1.33
C GLY A 171 9.84 -4.92 -2.62
N VAL A 172 8.83 -5.27 -3.41
CA VAL A 172 8.98 -6.00 -4.68
C VAL A 172 9.50 -5.03 -5.76
N THR A 173 10.51 -5.47 -6.54
CA THR A 173 11.18 -4.63 -7.56
C THR A 173 10.63 -4.84 -8.97
N ASP A 174 11.10 -4.05 -9.94
CA ASP A 174 10.75 -4.24 -11.36
C ASP A 174 11.17 -5.64 -11.85
N LEU A 175 12.36 -6.13 -11.48
CA LEU A 175 12.81 -7.48 -11.82
C LEU A 175 11.89 -8.56 -11.24
N ASP A 176 11.45 -8.37 -9.99
CA ASP A 176 10.52 -9.31 -9.36
C ASP A 176 9.13 -9.25 -10.02
N THR A 177 8.71 -8.06 -10.45
CA THR A 177 7.45 -7.86 -11.17
C THR A 177 7.45 -8.58 -12.51
N GLU A 178 8.55 -8.48 -13.27
CA GLU A 178 8.71 -9.20 -14.54
C GLU A 178 8.64 -10.72 -14.34
N ARG A 179 9.35 -11.25 -13.34
CA ARG A 179 9.33 -12.69 -13.01
C ARG A 179 7.94 -13.16 -12.57
N LEU A 180 7.25 -12.36 -11.75
CA LEU A 180 5.87 -12.63 -11.35
C LEU A 180 4.92 -12.63 -12.56
N ALA A 181 5.08 -11.69 -13.49
CA ALA A 181 4.28 -11.62 -14.70
C ALA A 181 4.58 -12.78 -15.68
N GLU A 182 5.79 -13.33 -15.68
CA GLU A 182 6.15 -14.50 -16.49
C GLU A 182 5.52 -15.79 -15.95
N ASP A 183 5.68 -16.05 -14.64
CA ASP A 183 5.22 -17.28 -14.00
C ASP A 183 3.71 -17.28 -13.70
N PHE A 184 3.16 -16.10 -13.42
CA PHE A 184 1.74 -15.88 -13.17
C PHE A 184 1.19 -14.87 -14.18
N PRO A 185 1.16 -15.22 -15.49
CA PRO A 185 0.76 -14.29 -16.52
C PRO A 185 -0.60 -13.70 -16.20
N PHE A 186 -0.68 -12.38 -16.37
CA PHE A 186 -1.91 -11.64 -16.26
C PHE A 186 -2.87 -12.20 -17.31
N SER A 187 -3.76 -13.10 -16.88
CA SER A 187 -4.72 -13.74 -17.76
C SER A 187 -5.88 -12.76 -17.93
N MET A 188 -5.88 -12.03 -19.04
CA MET A 188 -7.05 -11.24 -19.46
C MET A 188 -8.29 -12.11 -19.76
N GLU A 189 -8.15 -13.45 -19.83
CA GLU A 189 -9.25 -14.35 -20.19
C GLU A 189 -10.38 -14.40 -19.14
N VAL A 190 -10.13 -13.99 -17.89
CA VAL A 190 -11.14 -13.99 -16.80
C VAL A 190 -11.08 -12.69 -15.99
N VAL A 191 -10.80 -11.56 -16.64
CA VAL A 191 -11.00 -10.25 -15.99
C VAL A 191 -12.33 -9.74 -16.51
N THR A 192 -13.39 -9.85 -15.71
CA THR A 192 -14.63 -9.16 -16.09
C THR A 192 -14.34 -7.66 -16.07
N ILE A 193 -15.02 -6.86 -16.90
CA ILE A 193 -14.87 -5.38 -16.90
C ILE A 193 -15.01 -4.81 -15.46
N LYS A 194 -15.82 -5.48 -14.63
CA LYS A 194 -16.00 -5.17 -13.21
C LYS A 194 -14.71 -5.29 -12.38
N ASP A 195 -13.80 -6.17 -12.72
CA ASP A 195 -12.56 -6.37 -11.97
C ASP A 195 -11.51 -5.31 -12.32
N LEU A 196 -11.46 -4.86 -13.59
CA LEU A 196 -10.66 -3.68 -13.96
C LEU A 196 -11.21 -2.40 -13.29
N GLU A 197 -12.54 -2.25 -13.23
CA GLU A 197 -13.17 -1.14 -12.51
C GLU A 197 -12.89 -1.21 -11.00
N LYS A 198 -12.93 -2.39 -10.39
CA LYS A 198 -12.57 -2.58 -8.97
C LYS A 198 -11.11 -2.28 -8.70
N ILE A 199 -10.20 -2.72 -9.57
CA ILE A 199 -8.76 -2.42 -9.44
C ILE A 199 -8.53 -0.92 -9.60
N GLY A 200 -9.19 -0.29 -10.59
CA GLY A 200 -9.16 1.16 -10.78
C GLY A 200 -9.68 1.90 -9.56
N ALA A 201 -10.82 1.48 -9.01
CA ALA A 201 -11.43 2.07 -7.82
C ALA A 201 -10.59 1.84 -6.55
N ALA A 202 -9.98 0.66 -6.41
CA ALA A 202 -9.05 0.36 -5.32
C ALA A 202 -7.87 1.32 -5.41
N ARG A 203 -7.19 1.39 -6.57
CA ARG A 203 -6.07 2.30 -6.81
C ARG A 203 -6.45 3.76 -6.54
N GLU A 204 -7.63 4.19 -6.98
CA GLU A 204 -8.13 5.56 -6.76
C GLU A 204 -8.38 5.85 -5.27
N ASN A 205 -8.92 4.89 -4.52
CA ASN A 205 -9.07 5.00 -3.07
C ASN A 205 -7.71 5.08 -2.36
N ILE A 206 -6.73 4.28 -2.79
CA ILE A 206 -5.36 4.30 -2.24
C ILE A 206 -4.72 5.67 -2.44
N ASP A 207 -4.82 6.21 -3.65
CA ASP A 207 -4.32 7.54 -3.94
C ASP A 207 -5.09 8.59 -3.11
N SER A 208 -6.41 8.45 -2.97
CA SER A 208 -7.22 9.37 -2.17
C SER A 208 -6.79 9.38 -0.70
N ASP A 209 -6.53 8.23 -0.12
CA ASP A 209 -6.11 8.12 1.29
C ASP A 209 -4.73 8.74 1.50
N LYS A 210 -3.78 8.54 0.58
CA LYS A 210 -2.46 9.19 0.63
C LYS A 210 -2.56 10.71 0.59
N TYR A 211 -3.38 11.24 -0.32
CA TYR A 211 -3.62 12.68 -0.40
C TYR A 211 -4.30 13.19 0.88
N ALA A 212 -5.25 12.45 1.44
CA ALA A 212 -5.91 12.83 2.69
C ALA A 212 -4.92 12.93 3.86
N ILE A 213 -4.03 11.95 4.02
CA ILE A 213 -2.99 11.98 5.06
C ILE A 213 -2.08 13.19 4.88
N PHE A 214 -1.62 13.44 3.65
CA PHE A 214 -0.80 14.61 3.34
C PHE A 214 -1.52 15.91 3.68
N LEU A 215 -2.79 16.04 3.28
CA LEU A 215 -3.61 17.22 3.51
C LEU A 215 -3.85 17.48 5.00
N GLY A 216 -4.18 16.43 5.77
CA GLY A 216 -4.34 16.53 7.22
C GLY A 216 -3.05 16.91 7.93
N GLY A 217 -1.92 16.32 7.52
CA GLY A 217 -0.61 16.58 8.13
C GLY A 217 -0.03 17.96 7.84
N ASN A 218 -0.24 18.51 6.64
CA ASN A 218 0.36 19.79 6.24
C ASN A 218 -0.57 20.99 6.47
N TYR A 219 -1.88 20.83 6.34
CA TYR A 219 -2.84 21.94 6.44
C TYR A 219 -3.74 21.86 7.68
N GLY A 220 -3.53 20.85 8.54
CA GLY A 220 -4.31 20.67 9.77
C GLY A 220 -5.76 20.25 9.54
N LEU A 221 -6.10 19.77 8.35
CA LEU A 221 -7.47 19.34 8.02
C LEU A 221 -7.89 18.12 8.84
N SER A 222 -9.16 18.07 9.24
CA SER A 222 -9.74 16.85 9.81
C SER A 222 -9.71 15.69 8.80
N GLU A 223 -9.63 14.44 9.28
CA GLU A 223 -9.52 13.26 8.40
C GLU A 223 -10.63 13.20 7.34
N SER A 224 -11.89 13.44 7.76
CA SER A 224 -13.04 13.42 6.87
C SER A 224 -13.00 14.53 5.82
N ARG A 225 -12.54 15.73 6.21
CA ARG A 225 -12.40 16.85 5.29
C ARG A 225 -11.25 16.65 4.32
N ALA A 226 -10.12 16.16 4.81
CA ALA A 226 -8.95 15.82 4.01
C ALA A 226 -9.27 14.74 2.96
N GLN A 227 -10.02 13.69 3.33
CA GLN A 227 -10.54 12.68 2.39
C GLN A 227 -11.45 13.29 1.33
N THR A 228 -12.32 14.22 1.72
CA THR A 228 -13.21 14.91 0.78
C THR A 228 -12.41 15.72 -0.25
N ILE A 229 -11.44 16.52 0.21
CA ILE A 229 -10.59 17.34 -0.65
C ILE A 229 -9.70 16.46 -1.55
N ALA A 230 -9.15 15.37 -1.02
CA ALA A 230 -8.35 14.42 -1.79
C ALA A 230 -9.09 13.86 -3.01
N LYS A 231 -10.36 13.46 -2.83
CA LYS A 231 -11.20 12.97 -3.94
C LYS A 231 -11.42 14.04 -5.02
N TYR A 232 -11.65 15.29 -4.61
CA TYR A 232 -11.79 16.42 -5.53
C TYR A 232 -10.50 16.67 -6.31
N LEU A 233 -9.34 16.67 -5.65
CA LEU A 233 -8.03 16.86 -6.28
C LEU A 233 -7.67 15.74 -7.26
N LEU A 234 -7.98 14.48 -6.93
CA LEU A 234 -7.75 13.35 -7.83
C LEU A 234 -8.66 13.40 -9.05
N SER A 235 -9.94 13.71 -8.85
CA SER A 235 -10.89 13.91 -9.94
C SER A 235 -10.42 15.03 -10.88
N TYR A 236 -9.96 16.14 -10.31
CA TYR A 236 -9.35 17.25 -11.03
C TYR A 236 -8.15 16.80 -11.85
N ARG A 237 -7.18 16.11 -11.23
CA ARG A 237 -5.95 15.65 -11.89
C ARG A 237 -6.28 14.74 -13.07
N LYS A 238 -7.25 13.83 -12.90
CA LYS A 238 -7.70 12.93 -13.96
C LYS A 238 -8.29 13.71 -15.14
N LEU A 239 -9.21 14.64 -14.87
CA LEU A 239 -9.82 15.46 -15.92
C LEU A 239 -8.79 16.35 -16.63
N ALA A 240 -7.96 17.06 -15.88
CA ALA A 240 -6.92 17.96 -16.39
C ALA A 240 -5.87 17.22 -17.25
N SER A 241 -5.61 15.94 -16.98
CA SER A 241 -4.72 15.11 -17.81
C SER A 241 -5.30 14.74 -19.17
N MET A 242 -6.64 14.79 -19.32
CA MET A 242 -7.33 14.42 -20.55
C MET A 242 -7.72 15.64 -21.39
N ARG A 243 -8.07 16.75 -20.74
CA ARG A 243 -8.47 18.00 -21.39
C ARG A 243 -8.43 19.18 -20.42
N ASP A 244 -8.52 20.37 -20.98
CA ASP A 244 -8.75 21.58 -20.20
C ASP A 244 -10.11 21.55 -19.49
N LEU A 245 -10.14 22.17 -18.32
CA LEU A 245 -11.33 22.28 -17.51
C LEU A 245 -12.20 23.45 -17.96
N THR A 246 -13.48 23.19 -18.05
CA THR A 246 -14.49 24.22 -18.26
C THR A 246 -14.59 25.13 -17.03
N ALA A 247 -15.08 26.36 -17.21
CA ALA A 247 -15.29 27.30 -16.11
C ALA A 247 -16.14 26.68 -14.99
N ARG A 248 -17.20 25.96 -15.35
CA ARG A 248 -18.07 25.23 -14.41
C ARG A 248 -17.32 24.19 -13.58
N GLU A 249 -16.39 23.46 -14.17
CA GLU A 249 -15.62 22.43 -13.46
C GLU A 249 -14.62 23.05 -12.48
N LYS A 250 -13.96 24.14 -12.87
CA LYS A 250 -13.10 24.92 -11.96
C LYS A 250 -13.90 25.45 -10.78
N ASP A 251 -15.11 25.94 -11.04
CA ASP A 251 -16.00 26.47 -10.02
C ASP A 251 -16.45 25.41 -9.01
N LEU A 252 -16.94 24.26 -9.49
CA LEU A 252 -17.31 23.13 -8.64
C LEU A 252 -16.14 22.61 -7.80
N LEU A 253 -14.95 22.52 -8.38
CA LEU A 253 -13.76 22.08 -7.68
C LEU A 253 -13.39 23.05 -6.56
N THR A 254 -13.28 24.34 -6.89
CA THR A 254 -12.91 25.38 -5.93
C THR A 254 -13.93 25.45 -4.81
N HIS A 255 -15.22 25.33 -5.13
CA HIS A 255 -16.28 25.29 -4.14
C HIS A 255 -16.18 24.05 -3.23
N GLY A 256 -15.85 22.88 -3.79
CA GLY A 256 -15.62 21.67 -3.02
C GLY A 256 -14.45 21.76 -2.04
N ILE A 257 -13.38 22.46 -2.43
CA ILE A 257 -12.13 22.58 -1.65
C ILE A 257 -12.17 23.77 -0.67
N LEU A 258 -12.52 24.96 -1.15
CA LEU A 258 -12.43 26.21 -0.40
C LEU A 258 -13.81 26.72 0.08
N GLY A 259 -14.91 26.19 -0.42
CA GLY A 259 -16.26 26.64 -0.04
C GLY A 259 -16.82 27.77 -0.90
N PHE A 260 -16.04 28.31 -1.84
CA PHE A 260 -16.47 29.37 -2.75
C PHE A 260 -16.06 29.09 -4.21
N GLY A 261 -16.72 29.77 -5.15
CA GLY A 261 -16.51 29.58 -6.58
C GLY A 261 -15.18 30.13 -7.11
N PHE A 262 -14.69 29.58 -8.21
CA PHE A 262 -13.41 29.93 -8.83
C PHE A 262 -13.36 31.40 -9.27
N GLU A 263 -14.44 31.89 -9.88
CA GLU A 263 -14.52 33.28 -10.33
C GLU A 263 -14.46 34.27 -9.16
N LYS A 264 -15.13 33.94 -8.05
CA LYS A 264 -15.08 34.74 -6.81
C LYS A 264 -13.66 34.80 -6.25
N GLY A 265 -12.97 33.65 -6.22
CA GLY A 265 -11.57 33.55 -5.80
C GLY A 265 -10.62 34.35 -6.68
N MET A 266 -10.75 34.24 -8.01
CA MET A 266 -9.93 34.98 -8.97
C MET A 266 -10.14 36.49 -8.87
N ALA A 267 -11.39 36.96 -8.78
CA ALA A 267 -11.68 38.39 -8.65
C ALA A 267 -11.11 38.98 -7.34
N ALA A 268 -11.22 38.23 -6.23
CA ALA A 268 -10.61 38.64 -4.96
C ALA A 268 -9.08 38.68 -5.04
N LEU A 269 -8.47 37.70 -5.71
CA LEU A 269 -7.02 37.70 -5.93
C LEU A 269 -6.57 38.88 -6.82
N GLU A 270 -7.31 39.19 -7.89
CA GLU A 270 -7.01 40.35 -8.74
C GLU A 270 -7.08 41.67 -7.96
N ASN A 271 -8.10 41.85 -7.11
CA ASN A 271 -8.22 43.02 -6.23
C ASN A 271 -7.06 43.09 -5.21
N TYR A 272 -6.67 41.95 -4.65
CA TYR A 272 -5.53 41.86 -3.75
C TYR A 272 -4.22 42.30 -4.42
N LEU A 273 -3.99 41.88 -5.68
CA LEU A 273 -2.85 42.30 -6.48
C LEU A 273 -2.87 43.82 -6.80
N GLN A 274 -4.04 44.45 -6.78
CA GLN A 274 -4.23 45.89 -6.92
C GLN A 274 -4.12 46.65 -5.58
N GLY A 275 -3.93 45.94 -4.46
CA GLY A 275 -3.74 46.51 -3.12
C GLY A 275 -5.00 46.51 -2.24
N ASP A 276 -6.14 45.98 -2.69
CA ASP A 276 -7.33 45.82 -1.86
C ASP A 276 -7.36 44.43 -1.20
N GLN A 277 -7.05 44.38 0.10
CA GLN A 277 -6.89 43.13 0.84
C GLN A 277 -8.21 42.55 1.35
N ASN A 278 -9.23 43.38 1.53
CA ASN A 278 -10.43 43.01 2.28
C ASN A 278 -11.18 41.83 1.65
N ALA A 279 -11.32 41.84 0.32
CA ALA A 279 -12.06 40.81 -0.40
C ALA A 279 -11.40 39.42 -0.31
N LEU A 280 -10.07 39.37 -0.27
CA LEU A 280 -9.34 38.10 -0.14
C LEU A 280 -9.36 37.60 1.30
N ASP A 281 -9.21 38.48 2.28
CA ASP A 281 -9.26 38.13 3.70
C ASP A 281 -10.63 37.56 4.09
N ASP A 282 -11.71 38.15 3.58
CA ASP A 282 -13.08 37.64 3.78
C ASP A 282 -13.24 36.22 3.22
N LEU A 283 -12.67 35.93 2.04
CA LEU A 283 -12.70 34.59 1.45
C LEU A 283 -11.85 33.58 2.23
N ILE A 284 -10.69 34.00 2.74
CA ILE A 284 -9.84 33.16 3.57
C ILE A 284 -10.58 32.76 4.84
N LEU A 285 -11.28 33.70 5.48
CA LEU A 285 -12.11 33.42 6.67
C LEU A 285 -13.27 32.48 6.34
N GLU A 286 -13.97 32.69 5.23
CA GLU A 286 -15.04 31.81 4.74
C GLU A 286 -14.52 30.37 4.51
N ALA A 287 -13.35 30.24 3.88
CA ALA A 287 -12.74 28.94 3.64
C ALA A 287 -12.19 28.29 4.91
N ALA A 288 -11.68 29.08 5.86
CA ALA A 288 -11.20 28.59 7.15
C ALA A 288 -12.35 27.96 7.95
N ASP A 289 -13.48 28.67 8.04
CA ASP A 289 -14.70 28.17 8.68
C ASP A 289 -15.20 26.89 7.99
N LYS A 290 -15.27 26.89 6.66
CA LYS A 290 -15.73 25.73 5.88
C LYS A 290 -14.87 24.47 6.08
N ASN A 291 -13.58 24.66 6.27
CA ASN A 291 -12.59 23.58 6.37
C ASN A 291 -12.20 23.24 7.81
N GLU A 292 -12.71 23.97 8.79
CA GLU A 292 -12.40 23.83 10.21
C GLU A 292 -10.89 23.93 10.51
N ILE A 293 -10.20 24.83 9.80
CA ILE A 293 -8.75 25.08 9.95
C ILE A 293 -8.45 26.57 10.09
N SER A 294 -7.23 26.93 10.44
CA SER A 294 -6.86 28.33 10.63
C SER A 294 -6.75 29.08 9.28
N PRO A 295 -7.02 30.40 9.27
CA PRO A 295 -6.82 31.25 8.09
C PRO A 295 -5.44 31.13 7.44
N GLU A 296 -4.39 30.92 8.24
CA GLU A 296 -3.01 30.79 7.77
C GLU A 296 -2.82 29.53 6.92
N HIS A 297 -3.37 28.38 7.35
CA HIS A 297 -3.31 27.15 6.56
C HIS A 297 -4.13 27.27 5.27
N ILE A 298 -5.23 28.04 5.29
CA ILE A 298 -6.00 28.35 4.08
C ILE A 298 -5.21 29.23 3.12
N GLN A 299 -4.47 30.24 3.61
CA GLN A 299 -3.62 31.06 2.76
C GLN A 299 -2.57 30.22 2.02
N GLU A 300 -1.95 29.26 2.71
CA GLU A 300 -1.01 28.34 2.10
C GLU A 300 -1.68 27.47 1.02
N LEU A 301 -2.84 26.87 1.35
CA LEU A 301 -3.62 26.07 0.41
C LEU A 301 -4.09 26.88 -0.81
N PHE A 302 -4.54 28.12 -0.60
CA PHE A 302 -4.99 29.03 -1.64
C PHE A 302 -3.84 29.39 -2.59
N GLY A 303 -2.65 29.66 -2.06
CA GLY A 303 -1.45 29.92 -2.85
C GLY A 303 -1.07 28.75 -3.75
N GLU A 304 -1.24 27.50 -3.29
CA GLU A 304 -1.01 26.31 -4.12
C GLU A 304 -2.04 26.16 -5.26
N ILE A 305 -3.28 26.62 -5.07
CA ILE A 305 -4.35 26.47 -6.06
C ILE A 305 -4.30 27.55 -7.14
N PHE A 306 -4.03 28.81 -6.77
CA PHE A 306 -4.18 29.95 -7.66
C PHE A 306 -2.86 30.55 -8.16
N LEU A 307 -1.74 30.33 -7.46
CA LEU A 307 -0.47 31.00 -7.77
C LEU A 307 0.59 30.06 -8.36
N LYS A 308 0.33 28.76 -8.47
CA LYS A 308 1.26 27.73 -8.94
C LYS A 308 0.67 26.89 -10.06
#